data_AF-A0A434SNN5-F1
#
_entry.id   AF-A0A434SNN5-F1
#
_cell.length_a   1.000
_cell.length_b   1.000
_cell.length_c   1.000
_cell.angle_alpha   90.00
_cell.angle_beta   90.00
_cell.angle_gamma   90.00
#
_symmetry.space_group_name_H-M   'P 1'
#
loop_
_entity.id
_entity.type
_entity.pdbx_description
1 polymer ?
#
loop_
_entity_poly.entity_id
_entity_poly.type
_entity_poly.pdbx_seq_one_letter_code
_entity_poly.pdbx_strand_id
1 'polypeptide(L)'
;MVNLKQAAILLGGDVISRNRILCPGPAHSRRDRSLQVTFKDDGFTVRSFAGDDFRDCRDHVKAALGLSDERPTVPRQPLHHVDHDKLAKQQSAADMWARSAPLPGTVAEKYLASRGLAYSGDALRYWPGGRAMVALITNILTAEPQAIHRTFLDRDGSKVDRKMLGPAGGGVVRLSGDEDVTLGLAIAEGIETALAVPFRPVWACLSAGTMRSFPVISGIQALTVFADNDASGTGQKAARDCAERWHAAGREVTIRIPTGTGADYATREAA
;
A
#
# COMPACT_ATOMS: atom_id res chain seq x y z
N MET A 1 -27.29 13.89 26.00
CA MET A 1 -27.52 13.67 27.45
C MET A 1 -28.98 13.30 27.63
N VAL A 2 -29.29 12.06 28.04
CA VAL A 2 -30.68 11.57 28.15
C VAL A 2 -31.40 12.32 29.28
N ASN A 3 -32.56 12.90 29.00
CA ASN A 3 -33.38 13.57 30.01
C ASN A 3 -33.99 12.52 30.96
N LEU A 4 -33.51 12.47 32.20
CA LEU A 4 -33.90 11.43 33.17
C LEU A 4 -35.40 11.40 33.48
N LYS A 5 -36.07 12.56 33.50
CA LYS A 5 -37.53 12.62 33.74
C LYS A 5 -38.31 12.00 32.60
N GLN A 6 -37.87 12.24 31.38
CA GLN A 6 -38.49 11.65 30.19
C GLN A 6 -38.23 10.14 30.13
N ALA A 7 -37.02 9.69 30.48
CA ALA A 7 -36.70 8.27 30.57
C ALA A 7 -37.55 7.56 31.65
N ALA A 8 -37.83 8.20 32.78
CA ALA A 8 -38.67 7.63 33.83
C ALA A 8 -40.13 7.43 33.36
N ILE A 9 -40.67 8.40 32.62
CA ILE A 9 -42.01 8.30 32.01
C ILE A 9 -42.06 7.13 31.04
N LEU A 10 -41.07 7.01 30.14
CA LEU A 10 -41.01 5.94 29.14
C LEU A 10 -40.87 4.55 29.78
N LEU A 11 -40.11 4.45 30.87
CA LEU A 11 -39.93 3.21 31.62
C LEU A 11 -41.09 2.91 32.59
N GLY A 12 -42.05 3.81 32.75
CA GLY A 12 -43.12 3.67 33.74
C GLY A 12 -42.60 3.61 35.19
N GLY A 13 -41.45 4.26 35.44
CA GLY A 13 -40.71 4.20 36.69
C GLY A 13 -40.53 5.56 37.36
N ASP A 14 -39.84 5.55 38.50
CA ASP A 14 -39.58 6.73 39.31
C ASP A 14 -38.08 7.06 39.36
N VAL A 15 -37.75 8.34 39.23
CA VAL A 15 -36.38 8.83 39.42
C VAL A 15 -36.03 8.78 40.89
N ILE A 16 -35.03 7.98 41.26
CA ILE A 16 -34.59 7.83 42.66
C ILE A 16 -33.31 8.60 42.97
N SER A 17 -32.51 8.95 41.95
CA SER A 17 -31.31 9.76 42.13
C SER A 17 -30.91 10.49 40.84
N ARG A 18 -29.81 11.25 40.88
CA ARG A 18 -29.32 12.05 39.74
C ARG A 18 -29.12 11.25 38.45
N ASN A 19 -28.92 9.94 38.52
CA ASN A 19 -28.74 9.08 37.35
C ASN A 19 -29.42 7.71 37.45
N ARG A 20 -30.39 7.55 38.36
CA ARG A 20 -31.04 6.24 38.60
C ARG A 20 -32.56 6.31 38.56
N ILE A 21 -33.14 5.27 37.98
CA ILE A 21 -34.59 5.07 37.87
C ILE A 21 -34.92 3.67 38.39
N LEU A 22 -35.98 3.55 39.19
CA LEU A 22 -36.61 2.26 39.48
C LEU A 22 -37.86 2.12 38.63
N CYS A 23 -37.95 1.03 37.88
CA CYS A 23 -39.07 0.73 37.00
C CYS A 23 -39.52 -0.72 37.19
N PRO A 24 -40.67 -1.10 36.61
CA PRO A 24 -41.08 -2.49 36.54
C PRO A 24 -40.05 -3.35 35.80
N GLY A 25 -39.86 -4.58 36.27
CA GLY A 25 -39.16 -5.62 35.51
C GLY A 25 -39.94 -6.10 34.28
N PRO A 26 -39.30 -6.85 33.36
CA PRO A 26 -39.98 -7.44 32.21
C PRO A 26 -41.12 -8.37 32.66
N ALA A 27 -42.32 -8.19 32.12
CA ALA A 27 -43.55 -8.93 32.49
C ALA A 27 -44.05 -8.73 33.95
N HIS A 28 -43.53 -7.73 34.67
CA HIS A 28 -44.06 -7.35 35.99
C HIS A 28 -45.18 -6.29 35.88
N SER A 29 -45.93 -6.10 36.97
CA SER A 29 -46.99 -5.11 37.02
C SER A 29 -46.45 -3.67 36.96
N ARG A 30 -47.25 -2.70 36.50
CA ARG A 30 -46.83 -1.28 36.40
C ARG A 30 -46.42 -0.63 37.74
N ARG A 31 -46.85 -1.21 38.88
CA ARG A 31 -46.50 -0.73 40.23
C ARG A 31 -45.18 -1.32 40.73
N ASP A 32 -44.61 -2.28 40.02
CA ASP A 32 -43.36 -2.93 40.39
C ASP A 32 -42.16 -1.97 40.27
N ARG A 33 -41.19 -2.13 41.16
CA ARG A 33 -39.94 -1.35 41.23
C ARG A 33 -38.73 -2.25 41.40
N SER A 34 -38.82 -3.46 40.86
CA SER A 34 -37.79 -4.49 40.98
C SER A 34 -36.60 -4.27 40.05
N LEU A 35 -36.72 -3.41 39.03
CA LEU A 35 -35.65 -3.14 38.07
C LEU A 35 -35.04 -1.76 38.29
N GLN A 36 -33.74 -1.73 38.58
CA GLN A 36 -32.96 -0.49 38.66
C GLN A 36 -32.19 -0.24 37.37
N VAL A 37 -32.38 0.94 36.79
CA VAL A 37 -31.61 1.44 35.64
C VAL A 37 -30.70 2.56 36.11
N THR A 38 -29.41 2.47 35.78
CA THR A 38 -28.40 3.51 36.10
C THR A 38 -27.78 4.03 34.81
N PHE A 39 -27.94 5.33 34.54
CA PHE A 39 -27.39 5.99 33.36
C PHE A 39 -25.94 6.45 33.58
N LYS A 40 -25.13 6.33 32.52
CA LYS A 40 -23.73 6.73 32.40
C LYS A 40 -23.57 7.62 31.16
N ASP A 41 -22.40 8.23 30.99
CA ASP A 41 -22.13 9.14 29.87
C ASP A 41 -22.22 8.46 28.49
N ASP A 42 -21.95 7.16 28.42
CA ASP A 42 -21.91 6.35 27.19
C ASP A 42 -22.96 5.21 27.14
N GLY A 43 -23.91 5.18 28.08
CA GLY A 43 -24.95 4.15 28.12
C GLY A 43 -25.67 4.01 29.46
N PHE A 44 -26.07 2.78 29.79
CA PHE A 44 -26.75 2.46 31.05
C PHE A 44 -26.43 1.03 31.52
N THR A 45 -26.69 0.76 32.79
CA THR A 45 -26.63 -0.59 33.38
C THR A 45 -27.95 -0.92 34.07
N VAL A 46 -28.33 -2.19 34.06
CA VAL A 46 -29.55 -2.69 34.72
C VAL A 46 -29.23 -3.66 35.84
N ARG A 47 -30.06 -3.66 36.89
CA ARG A 47 -30.00 -4.63 38.00
C ARG A 47 -31.42 -5.00 38.40
N SER A 48 -31.78 -6.28 38.30
CA SER A 48 -33.03 -6.80 38.86
C SER A 48 -32.85 -7.19 40.33
N PHE A 49 -33.82 -6.87 41.16
CA PHE A 49 -33.97 -7.33 42.54
C PHE A 49 -34.96 -8.51 42.65
N ALA A 50 -35.66 -8.85 41.58
CA ALA A 50 -36.61 -9.98 41.51
C ALA A 50 -36.00 -11.25 40.87
N GLY A 51 -34.75 -11.18 40.42
CA GLY A 51 -34.03 -12.33 39.85
C GLY A 51 -34.23 -12.53 38.35
N ASP A 52 -34.74 -11.52 37.64
CA ASP A 52 -34.92 -11.57 36.19
C ASP A 52 -33.58 -11.65 35.45
N ASP A 53 -33.59 -12.23 34.25
CA ASP A 53 -32.39 -12.30 33.40
C ASP A 53 -31.95 -10.89 32.97
N PHE A 54 -30.64 -10.65 33.09
CA PHE A 54 -30.05 -9.36 32.78
C PHE A 54 -30.28 -8.93 31.33
N ARG A 55 -30.28 -9.86 30.37
CA ARG A 55 -30.47 -9.56 28.94
C ARG A 55 -31.89 -9.11 28.69
N ASP A 56 -32.87 -9.79 29.28
CA ASP A 56 -34.28 -9.43 29.16
C ASP A 56 -34.56 -8.06 29.79
N CYS A 57 -33.98 -7.78 30.97
CA CYS A 57 -34.04 -6.45 31.58
C CYS A 57 -33.42 -5.36 30.69
N ARG A 58 -32.26 -5.64 30.08
CA ARG A 58 -31.56 -4.69 29.21
C ARG A 58 -32.38 -4.39 27.96
N ASP A 59 -32.94 -5.42 27.34
CA ASP A 59 -33.69 -5.29 26.08
C ASP A 59 -35.06 -4.65 26.33
N HIS A 60 -35.68 -4.92 27.47
CA HIS A 60 -36.86 -4.20 27.95
C HIS A 60 -36.61 -2.68 28.07
N VAL A 61 -35.49 -2.29 28.70
CA VAL A 61 -35.11 -0.87 28.84
C VAL A 61 -34.79 -0.24 27.48
N LYS A 62 -34.10 -0.95 26.59
CA LYS A 62 -33.82 -0.48 25.22
C LYS A 62 -35.10 -0.22 24.43
N ALA A 63 -36.03 -1.17 24.46
CA ALA A 63 -37.31 -1.07 23.77
C ALA A 63 -38.12 0.13 24.28
N ALA A 64 -38.21 0.32 25.60
CA ALA A 64 -38.93 1.43 26.21
C ALA A 64 -38.31 2.80 25.88
N LEU A 65 -36.98 2.87 25.75
CA LEU A 65 -36.25 4.11 25.46
C LEU A 65 -36.01 4.35 23.95
N GLY A 66 -36.46 3.45 23.08
CA GLY A 66 -36.23 3.53 21.63
C GLY A 66 -34.75 3.42 21.24
N LEU A 67 -33.94 2.72 22.05
CA LEU A 67 -32.51 2.51 21.79
C LEU A 67 -32.31 1.22 20.99
N SER A 68 -31.60 1.29 19.86
CA SER A 68 -31.18 0.11 19.09
C SER A 68 -29.71 -0.22 19.35
N ASP A 69 -29.33 -1.49 19.17
CA ASP A 69 -27.92 -1.93 19.16
C ASP A 69 -27.19 -1.58 17.86
N GLU A 70 -27.92 -1.07 16.87
CA GLU A 70 -27.37 -0.51 15.64
C GLU A 70 -26.73 0.86 15.94
N ARG A 71 -25.56 0.84 16.57
CA ARG A 71 -24.67 2.00 16.53
C ARG A 71 -24.28 2.20 15.05
N PRO A 72 -24.37 3.43 14.50
CA PRO A 72 -23.64 3.76 13.28
C PRO A 72 -22.17 3.43 13.55
N THR A 73 -21.66 2.41 12.86
CA THR A 73 -20.23 2.13 12.84
C THR A 73 -19.56 3.28 12.13
N VAL A 74 -19.12 4.30 12.88
CA VAL A 74 -18.04 5.16 12.39
C VAL A 74 -16.86 4.20 12.26
N PRO A 75 -16.36 3.90 11.05
CA PRO A 75 -15.14 3.11 10.93
C PRO A 75 -14.09 3.90 11.69
N ARG A 76 -13.63 3.37 12.82
CA ARG A 76 -12.38 3.85 13.40
C ARG A 76 -11.35 3.52 12.33
N GLN A 77 -10.93 4.52 11.56
CA GLN A 77 -9.72 4.40 10.76
C GLN A 77 -8.66 3.86 11.72
N PRO A 78 -7.99 2.74 11.38
CA PRO A 78 -6.89 2.27 12.19
C PRO A 78 -5.96 3.46 12.40
N LEU A 79 -5.58 3.74 13.65
CA LEU A 79 -4.49 4.68 13.91
C LEU A 79 -3.34 4.24 13.00
N HIS A 80 -2.86 5.13 12.12
CA HIS A 80 -1.71 4.85 11.27
C HIS A 80 -0.55 4.47 12.19
N HIS A 81 -0.30 3.16 12.34
CA HIS A 81 0.85 2.69 13.08
C HIS A 81 2.06 3.07 12.24
N VAL A 82 2.82 4.06 12.72
CA VAL A 82 4.06 4.46 12.09
C VAL A 82 5.04 3.32 12.31
N ASP A 83 5.32 2.58 11.23
CA ASP A 83 6.35 1.54 11.23
C ASP A 83 7.73 2.21 11.30
N HIS A 84 8.28 2.31 12.51
CA HIS A 84 9.55 2.95 12.79
C HIS A 84 10.72 2.27 12.06
N ASP A 85 10.67 0.95 11.86
CA ASP A 85 11.70 0.21 11.12
C ASP A 85 11.67 0.57 9.64
N LYS A 86 10.47 0.69 9.07
CA LYS A 86 10.28 1.14 7.69
C LYS A 86 10.82 2.56 7.49
N LEU A 87 10.53 3.47 8.43
CA LEU A 87 11.06 4.83 8.41
C LEU A 87 12.59 4.86 8.51
N ALA A 88 13.18 4.10 9.43
CA ALA A 88 14.64 4.04 9.59
C ALA A 88 15.33 3.50 8.34
N LYS A 89 14.75 2.48 7.68
CA LYS A 89 15.25 1.95 6.41
C LYS A 89 15.10 2.96 5.26
N GLN A 90 14.00 3.72 5.22
CA GLN A 90 13.79 4.77 4.23
C GLN A 90 14.79 5.92 4.41
N GLN A 91 15.06 6.35 5.64
CA GLN A 91 16.10 7.34 5.95
C GLN A 91 17.49 6.83 5.53
N SER A 92 17.82 5.58 5.87
CA SER A 92 19.09 4.96 5.46
C SER A 92 19.25 4.90 3.93
N ALA A 93 18.16 4.64 3.20
CA ALA A 93 18.15 4.67 1.74
C ALA A 93 18.38 6.09 1.21
N ALA A 94 17.71 7.09 1.79
CA ALA A 94 17.87 8.49 1.42
C ALA A 94 19.29 9.02 1.68
N ASP A 95 19.88 8.70 2.83
CA ASP A 95 21.25 9.07 3.16
C ASP A 95 22.27 8.47 2.20
N MET A 96 22.08 7.20 1.83
CA MET A 96 22.94 6.53 0.85
C MET A 96 22.78 7.13 -0.54
N TRP A 97 21.55 7.47 -0.95
CA TRP A 97 21.29 8.18 -2.20
C TRP A 97 21.97 9.55 -2.23
N ALA A 98 21.88 10.32 -1.15
CA ALA A 98 22.52 11.64 -1.05
C ALA A 98 24.05 11.59 -1.16
N ARG A 99 24.67 10.47 -0.74
CA ARG A 99 26.12 10.24 -0.83
C ARG A 99 26.56 9.57 -2.14
N SER A 100 25.64 9.36 -3.08
CA SER A 100 25.95 8.80 -4.39
C SER A 100 26.28 9.88 -5.41
N ALA A 101 27.19 9.57 -6.33
CA ALA A 101 27.66 10.44 -7.40
C ALA A 101 26.99 10.08 -8.74
N PRO A 102 26.98 10.97 -9.74
CA PRO A 102 26.58 10.63 -11.10
C PRO A 102 27.35 9.44 -11.67
N LEU A 103 26.78 8.76 -12.68
CA LEU A 103 27.40 7.60 -13.32
C LEU A 103 28.72 7.88 -14.07
N PRO A 104 28.89 9.00 -14.81
CA PRO A 104 30.07 9.20 -15.65
C PRO A 104 31.41 9.08 -14.90
N GLY A 105 32.36 8.36 -15.49
CA GLY A 105 33.68 8.09 -14.92
C GLY A 105 33.70 7.03 -13.82
N THR A 106 32.59 6.32 -13.58
CA THR A 106 32.48 5.32 -12.50
C THR A 106 32.46 3.88 -13.02
N VAL A 107 32.67 2.94 -12.10
CA VAL A 107 32.54 1.50 -12.38
C VAL A 107 31.11 1.13 -12.81
N ALA A 108 30.09 1.88 -12.37
CA ALA A 108 28.71 1.65 -12.80
C ALA A 108 28.45 2.06 -14.26
N GLU A 109 29.11 3.12 -14.76
CA GLU A 109 29.09 3.44 -16.18
C GLU A 109 29.74 2.31 -16.99
N LYS A 110 30.91 1.81 -16.56
CA LYS A 110 31.57 0.68 -17.20
C LYS A 110 30.69 -0.58 -17.22
N TYR A 111 29.97 -0.85 -16.14
CA TYR A 111 29.00 -1.95 -16.07
C TYR A 111 27.91 -1.83 -17.14
N LEU A 112 27.24 -0.66 -17.24
CA LEU A 112 26.22 -0.43 -18.26
C LEU A 112 26.82 -0.53 -19.67
N ALA A 113 27.99 0.09 -19.90
CA ALA A 113 28.68 0.06 -21.19
C ALA A 113 29.06 -1.37 -21.61
N SER A 114 29.48 -2.23 -20.67
CA SER A 114 29.76 -3.65 -20.93
C SER A 114 28.54 -4.42 -21.44
N ARG A 115 27.33 -3.92 -21.16
CA ARG A 115 26.05 -4.46 -21.64
C ARG A 115 25.51 -3.71 -22.87
N GLY A 116 26.29 -2.79 -23.43
CA GLY A 116 25.86 -1.92 -24.53
C GLY A 116 24.79 -0.90 -24.12
N LEU A 117 24.70 -0.60 -22.82
CA LEU A 117 23.71 0.31 -22.25
C LEU A 117 24.37 1.62 -21.84
N ALA A 118 23.59 2.71 -21.88
CA ALA A 118 23.98 4.00 -21.36
C ALA A 118 22.78 4.68 -20.70
N TYR A 119 23.05 5.55 -19.73
CA TYR A 119 22.02 6.33 -19.06
C TYR A 119 22.59 7.68 -18.59
N SER A 120 21.86 8.76 -18.85
CA SER A 120 22.27 10.14 -18.55
C SER A 120 21.30 10.89 -17.64
N GLY A 121 20.24 10.24 -17.15
CA GLY A 121 19.30 10.85 -16.20
C GLY A 121 19.74 10.71 -14.74
N ASP A 122 18.91 11.19 -13.83
CA ASP A 122 19.22 11.24 -12.39
C ASP A 122 18.77 10.01 -11.59
N ALA A 123 18.00 9.11 -12.19
CA ALA A 123 17.43 7.96 -11.46
C ALA A 123 18.46 6.90 -11.09
N LEU A 124 19.63 6.91 -11.73
CA LEU A 124 20.75 6.00 -11.48
C LEU A 124 22.00 6.79 -11.10
N ARG A 125 22.67 6.34 -10.04
CA ARG A 125 23.89 6.94 -9.48
C ARG A 125 24.87 5.85 -9.07
N TYR A 126 26.06 6.25 -8.66
CA TYR A 126 27.10 5.37 -8.14
C TYR A 126 27.41 5.70 -6.67
N TRP A 127 27.36 4.70 -5.80
CA TRP A 127 27.78 4.84 -4.41
C TRP A 127 29.16 4.19 -4.19
N PRO A 128 30.23 4.99 -3.98
CA PRO A 128 31.60 4.47 -3.84
C PRO A 128 31.78 3.57 -2.61
N GLY A 129 31.08 3.87 -1.51
CA GLY A 129 31.24 3.17 -0.23
C GLY A 129 30.92 1.67 -0.28
N GLY A 130 30.11 1.24 -1.26
CA GLY A 130 29.84 -0.17 -1.52
C GLY A 130 30.20 -0.62 -2.93
N ARG A 131 30.81 0.24 -3.76
CA ARG A 131 30.98 0.04 -5.21
C ARG A 131 29.69 -0.47 -5.85
N ALA A 132 28.62 0.32 -5.74
CA ALA A 132 27.31 -0.09 -6.23
C ALA A 132 26.72 0.95 -7.18
N MET A 133 26.11 0.48 -8.27
CA MET A 133 25.11 1.28 -8.97
C MET A 133 23.86 1.34 -8.09
N VAL A 134 23.36 2.53 -7.82
CA VAL A 134 22.19 2.78 -6.98
C VAL A 134 21.09 3.38 -7.85
N ALA A 135 19.89 2.84 -7.76
CA ALA A 135 18.72 3.35 -8.45
C ALA A 135 17.69 3.84 -7.43
N LEU A 136 17.16 5.05 -7.63
CA LEU A 136 16.14 5.62 -6.75
C LEU A 136 14.80 4.94 -7.02
N ILE A 137 14.21 4.37 -5.97
CA ILE A 137 12.87 3.81 -6.01
C ILE A 137 11.90 4.84 -5.46
N THR A 138 10.97 5.25 -6.31
CA THR A 138 9.93 6.23 -6.00
C THR A 138 8.57 5.54 -6.03
N ASN A 139 7.62 5.98 -5.21
CA ASN A 139 6.26 5.45 -5.22
C ASN A 139 5.62 5.66 -6.59
N ILE A 140 4.91 4.65 -7.12
CA ILE A 140 4.32 4.74 -8.47
C ILE A 140 3.33 5.90 -8.57
N LEU A 141 2.51 6.12 -7.54
CA LEU A 141 1.44 7.11 -7.56
C LEU A 141 1.88 8.48 -7.05
N THR A 142 2.64 8.54 -5.95
CA THR A 142 3.00 9.82 -5.32
C THR A 142 4.32 10.41 -5.83
N ALA A 143 5.10 9.64 -6.59
CA ALA A 143 6.48 9.97 -7.01
C ALA A 143 7.47 10.20 -5.85
N GLU A 144 7.06 10.00 -4.60
CA GLU A 144 7.92 10.24 -3.44
C GLU A 144 9.03 9.18 -3.34
N PRO A 145 10.28 9.59 -3.04
CA PRO A 145 11.38 8.67 -2.75
C PRO A 145 11.09 7.78 -1.54
N GLN A 146 11.24 6.47 -1.70
CA GLN A 146 10.95 5.52 -0.61
C GLN A 146 12.02 4.46 -0.39
N ALA A 147 12.80 4.10 -1.42
CA ALA A 147 13.82 3.06 -1.31
C ALA A 147 14.92 3.25 -2.35
N ILE A 148 15.95 2.41 -2.29
CA ILE A 148 16.97 2.29 -3.33
C ILE A 148 17.18 0.84 -3.73
N HIS A 149 17.43 0.61 -5.01
CA HIS A 149 17.96 -0.65 -5.52
C HIS A 149 19.47 -0.52 -5.70
N ARG A 150 20.25 -1.47 -5.20
CA ARG A 150 21.72 -1.44 -5.26
C ARG A 150 22.21 -2.66 -6.04
N THR A 151 22.89 -2.43 -7.14
CA THR A 151 23.65 -3.43 -7.89
C THR A 151 25.11 -3.31 -7.48
N PHE A 152 25.59 -4.23 -6.65
CA PHE A 152 26.98 -4.26 -6.20
C PHE A 152 27.89 -4.77 -7.31
N LEU A 153 29.03 -4.12 -7.48
CA LEU A 153 29.99 -4.36 -8.56
C LEU A 153 31.37 -4.71 -7.99
N ASP A 154 32.11 -5.54 -8.72
CA ASP A 154 33.52 -5.78 -8.45
C ASP A 154 34.40 -4.61 -8.97
N ARG A 155 35.73 -4.78 -9.00
CA ARG A 155 36.65 -3.74 -9.50
C ARG A 155 36.61 -3.58 -11.01
N ASP A 156 36.20 -4.62 -11.73
CA ASP A 156 36.21 -4.68 -13.17
C ASP A 156 34.90 -4.19 -13.78
N GLY A 157 33.86 -4.06 -12.96
CA GLY A 157 32.52 -3.61 -13.35
C GLY A 157 31.52 -4.75 -13.50
N SER A 158 31.84 -5.95 -13.04
CA SER A 158 30.92 -7.08 -13.08
C SER A 158 29.97 -7.06 -11.89
N LYS A 159 28.71 -7.45 -12.14
CA LYS A 159 27.69 -7.56 -11.10
C LYS A 159 28.01 -8.71 -10.14
N VAL A 160 28.09 -8.39 -8.85
CA VAL A 160 28.34 -9.34 -7.75
C VAL A 160 27.03 -9.75 -7.08
N ASP A 161 26.19 -8.78 -6.74
CA ASP A 161 24.94 -9.01 -6.01
C ASP A 161 23.96 -7.85 -6.25
N ARG A 162 22.69 -8.02 -5.90
CA ARG A 162 21.69 -6.96 -5.88
C ARG A 162 20.87 -6.96 -4.59
N LYS A 163 20.69 -5.78 -3.97
CA LYS A 163 19.86 -5.63 -2.77
C LYS A 163 19.07 -4.34 -2.77
N MET A 164 17.83 -4.41 -2.33
CA MET A 164 17.02 -3.23 -2.02
C MET A 164 17.29 -2.74 -0.59
N LEU A 165 17.08 -1.45 -0.33
CA LEU A 165 17.07 -0.85 1.01
C LEU A 165 15.90 0.13 1.09
N GLY A 166 15.09 0.03 2.14
CA GLY A 166 13.84 0.79 2.28
C GLY A 166 12.62 0.01 1.76
N PRO A 167 11.42 0.57 1.94
CA PRO A 167 10.18 0.00 1.43
C PRO A 167 10.07 0.08 -0.11
N ALA A 168 10.50 -0.98 -0.80
CA ALA A 168 10.48 -1.02 -2.26
C ALA A 168 9.13 -1.39 -2.89
N GLY A 169 8.19 -1.93 -2.10
CA GLY A 169 6.88 -2.37 -2.59
C GLY A 169 6.06 -1.20 -3.16
N GLY A 170 5.46 -1.40 -4.35
CA GLY A 170 4.72 -0.35 -5.05
C GLY A 170 5.59 0.80 -5.55
N GLY A 171 6.90 0.59 -5.68
CA GLY A 171 7.85 1.57 -6.18
C GLY A 171 8.49 1.16 -7.51
N VAL A 172 8.90 2.16 -8.28
CA VAL A 172 9.58 2.02 -9.57
C VAL A 172 10.84 2.88 -9.64
N VAL A 173 11.73 2.54 -10.56
CA VAL A 173 12.80 3.43 -11.00
C VAL A 173 12.32 4.19 -12.23
N ARG A 174 12.20 5.51 -12.12
CA ARG A 174 11.76 6.40 -13.19
C ARG A 174 12.93 6.74 -14.11
N LEU A 175 13.23 5.87 -15.09
CA LEU A 175 14.34 6.14 -16.02
C LEU A 175 14.01 7.31 -16.96
N SER A 176 12.73 7.52 -17.28
CA SER A 176 12.18 8.78 -17.80
C SER A 176 11.43 9.53 -16.71
N GLY A 177 11.54 10.86 -16.72
CA GLY A 177 10.86 11.73 -15.76
C GLY A 177 9.34 11.68 -15.92
N ASP A 178 8.60 12.07 -14.88
CA ASP A 178 7.13 12.14 -14.96
C ASP A 178 6.68 13.18 -16.01
N GLU A 179 7.49 14.21 -16.25
CA GLU A 179 7.28 15.24 -17.26
C GLU A 179 7.32 14.73 -18.71
N ASP A 180 8.00 13.61 -18.95
CA ASP A 180 8.04 12.95 -20.26
C ASP A 180 6.80 12.06 -20.48
N VAL A 181 6.05 11.75 -19.41
CA VAL A 181 4.88 10.88 -19.44
C VAL A 181 3.65 11.66 -19.85
N THR A 182 3.24 11.45 -21.09
CA THR A 182 2.00 12.00 -21.66
C THR A 182 0.91 10.93 -21.72
N LEU A 183 0.58 10.44 -22.91
CA LEU A 183 -0.47 9.43 -23.11
C LEU A 183 0.06 7.99 -23.05
N GLY A 184 1.37 7.79 -23.23
CA GLY A 184 2.00 6.47 -23.31
C GLY A 184 3.09 6.29 -22.27
N LEU A 185 3.19 5.09 -21.71
CA LEU A 185 4.28 4.68 -20.82
C LEU A 185 4.74 3.26 -21.13
N ALA A 186 6.05 3.04 -21.14
CA ALA A 186 6.63 1.71 -21.10
C ALA A 186 7.03 1.32 -19.67
N ILE A 187 6.88 0.05 -19.33
CA ILE A 187 7.44 -0.52 -18.10
C ILE A 187 8.24 -1.78 -18.43
N ALA A 188 9.31 -2.04 -17.67
CA ALA A 188 10.04 -3.31 -17.73
C ALA A 188 10.29 -3.89 -16.35
N GLU A 189 10.61 -5.19 -16.26
CA GLU A 189 10.95 -5.80 -14.96
C GLU A 189 12.28 -5.27 -14.42
N GLY A 190 13.35 -5.31 -15.21
CA GLY A 190 14.68 -4.87 -14.82
C GLY A 190 15.06 -3.46 -15.28
N ILE A 191 16.06 -2.86 -14.62
CA ILE A 191 16.65 -1.58 -15.05
C ILE A 191 17.34 -1.76 -16.40
N GLU A 192 18.13 -2.81 -16.54
CA GLU A 192 18.87 -3.14 -17.76
C GLU A 192 17.91 -3.38 -18.93
N THR A 193 16.85 -4.15 -18.70
CA THR A 193 15.76 -4.37 -19.67
C THR A 193 15.11 -3.05 -20.11
N ALA A 194 14.75 -2.19 -19.15
CA ALA A 194 14.14 -0.89 -19.44
C ALA A 194 15.09 0.05 -20.22
N LEU A 195 16.40 0.00 -19.95
CA LEU A 195 17.39 0.77 -20.70
C LEU A 195 17.57 0.24 -22.12
N ALA A 196 17.55 -1.08 -22.32
CA ALA A 196 17.80 -1.74 -23.60
C ALA A 196 16.68 -1.55 -24.63
N VAL A 197 15.44 -1.35 -24.18
CA VAL A 197 14.29 -1.19 -25.09
C VAL A 197 14.28 0.21 -25.72
N PRO A 198 13.86 0.35 -26.99
CA PRO A 198 13.84 1.63 -27.70
C PRO A 198 12.61 2.51 -27.34
N PHE A 199 11.89 2.16 -26.29
CA PHE A 199 10.67 2.88 -25.87
C PHE A 199 10.98 3.90 -24.79
N ARG A 200 10.48 5.13 -24.97
CA ARG A 200 10.45 6.16 -23.93
C ARG A 200 9.08 6.85 -23.98
N PRO A 201 8.54 7.32 -22.84
CA PRO A 201 9.11 7.21 -21.50
C PRO A 201 9.06 5.78 -20.95
N VAL A 202 10.02 5.41 -20.08
CA VAL A 202 10.11 4.05 -19.52
C VAL A 202 10.44 4.05 -18.03
N TRP A 203 9.78 3.16 -17.26
CA TRP A 203 10.08 2.90 -15.86
C TRP A 203 10.45 1.43 -15.62
N ALA A 204 11.26 1.15 -14.60
CA ALA A 204 11.61 -0.22 -14.19
C ALA A 204 10.88 -0.61 -12.90
N CYS A 205 10.21 -1.76 -12.91
CA CYS A 205 9.41 -2.29 -11.79
C CYS A 205 10.22 -3.04 -10.73
N LEU A 206 11.44 -3.46 -11.07
CA LEU A 206 12.41 -4.18 -10.24
C LEU A 206 12.01 -5.59 -9.79
N SER A 207 10.76 -6.00 -10.01
CA SER A 207 10.28 -7.36 -9.75
C SER A 207 8.99 -7.66 -10.51
N ALA A 208 8.77 -8.93 -10.81
CA ALA A 208 7.48 -9.43 -11.30
C ALA A 208 6.30 -9.08 -10.38
N GLY A 209 6.50 -9.00 -9.05
CA GLY A 209 5.45 -8.63 -8.09
C GLY A 209 4.98 -7.17 -8.24
N THR A 210 5.92 -6.25 -8.41
CA THR A 210 5.61 -4.84 -8.69
C THR A 210 5.00 -4.68 -10.08
N MET A 211 5.53 -5.38 -11.09
CA MET A 211 4.95 -5.35 -12.45
C MET A 211 3.50 -5.84 -12.44
N ARG A 212 3.24 -7.00 -11.83
CA ARG A 212 1.89 -7.56 -11.67
C ARG A 212 0.94 -6.56 -11.05
N SER A 213 1.37 -5.86 -10.00
CA SER A 213 0.54 -4.93 -9.24
C SER A 213 0.57 -3.48 -9.76
N PHE A 214 1.25 -3.22 -10.89
CA PHE A 214 1.35 -1.88 -11.47
C PHE A 214 -0.06 -1.30 -11.70
N PRO A 215 -0.39 -0.17 -11.06
CA PRO A 215 -1.74 0.40 -11.08
C PRO A 215 -2.05 1.05 -12.42
N VAL A 216 -3.34 1.24 -12.70
CA VAL A 216 -3.78 2.13 -13.78
C VAL A 216 -3.56 3.57 -13.31
N ILE A 217 -2.75 4.32 -14.05
CA ILE A 217 -2.40 5.70 -13.71
C ILE A 217 -3.30 6.64 -14.52
N SER A 218 -3.91 7.61 -13.82
CA SER A 218 -4.76 8.61 -14.48
C SER A 218 -3.95 9.43 -15.49
N GLY A 219 -4.54 9.72 -16.65
CA GLY A 219 -3.89 10.45 -17.74
C GLY A 219 -3.16 9.58 -18.76
N ILE A 220 -2.65 8.41 -18.34
CA ILE A 220 -1.99 7.48 -19.27
C ILE A 220 -3.05 6.64 -19.99
N GLN A 221 -2.98 6.63 -21.32
CA GLN A 221 -3.92 5.95 -22.20
C GLN A 221 -3.38 4.63 -22.77
N ALA A 222 -2.05 4.50 -22.89
CA ALA A 222 -1.40 3.31 -23.43
C ALA A 222 -0.22 2.84 -22.55
N LEU A 223 -0.18 1.54 -22.25
CA LEU A 223 0.92 0.90 -21.54
C LEU A 223 1.62 -0.15 -22.42
N THR A 224 2.95 -0.07 -22.53
CA THR A 224 3.75 -1.15 -23.12
C THR A 224 4.53 -1.87 -22.02
N VAL A 225 4.30 -3.18 -21.85
CA VAL A 225 4.94 -4.01 -20.83
C VAL A 225 6.01 -4.87 -21.47
N PHE A 226 7.28 -4.63 -21.11
CA PHE A 226 8.42 -5.45 -21.49
C PHE A 226 8.69 -6.47 -20.38
N ALA A 227 8.32 -7.72 -20.64
CA ALA A 227 8.55 -8.83 -19.71
C ALA A 227 9.74 -9.67 -20.17
N ASP A 228 10.57 -10.10 -19.22
CA ASP A 228 11.66 -11.02 -19.50
C ASP A 228 11.08 -12.41 -19.83
N ASN A 229 11.74 -13.15 -20.73
CA ASN A 229 11.30 -14.50 -21.09
C ASN A 229 11.91 -15.54 -20.14
N ASP A 230 11.54 -15.48 -18.86
CA ASP A 230 12.03 -16.43 -17.87
C ASP A 230 11.38 -17.82 -18.04
N ALA A 231 12.15 -18.88 -17.75
CA ALA A 231 11.66 -20.27 -17.88
C ALA A 231 10.57 -20.62 -16.85
N SER A 232 10.42 -19.83 -15.78
CA SER A 232 9.42 -20.06 -14.73
C SER A 232 8.01 -19.62 -15.13
N GLY A 233 7.87 -18.80 -16.17
CA GLY A 233 6.58 -18.22 -16.54
C GLY A 233 6.17 -17.00 -15.68
N THR A 234 7.00 -16.60 -14.72
CA THR A 234 6.59 -15.67 -13.66
C THR A 234 6.44 -14.24 -14.19
N GLY A 235 7.45 -13.77 -14.93
CA GLY A 235 7.41 -12.46 -15.59
C GLY A 235 6.27 -12.37 -16.62
N GLN A 236 6.06 -13.41 -17.43
CA GLN A 236 4.98 -13.41 -18.43
C GLN A 236 3.60 -13.38 -17.77
N LYS A 237 3.40 -14.14 -16.68
CA LYS A 237 2.14 -14.11 -15.92
C LYS A 237 1.92 -12.74 -15.28
N ALA A 238 2.95 -12.15 -14.66
CA ALA A 238 2.86 -10.82 -14.08
C ALA A 238 2.47 -9.74 -15.10
N ALA A 239 3.06 -9.79 -16.30
CA ALA A 239 2.71 -8.88 -17.39
C ALA A 239 1.27 -9.05 -17.87
N ARG A 240 0.78 -10.30 -17.96
CA ARG A 240 -0.62 -10.59 -18.32
C ARG A 240 -1.60 -10.04 -17.27
N ASP A 241 -1.35 -10.30 -15.98
CA ASP A 241 -2.18 -9.78 -14.90
C ASP A 241 -2.22 -8.23 -14.89
N CYS A 242 -1.10 -7.58 -15.22
CA CYS A 242 -1.02 -6.13 -15.39
C CYS A 242 -1.83 -5.67 -16.60
N ALA A 243 -1.67 -6.33 -17.75
CA ALA A 243 -2.37 -5.99 -18.98
C ALA A 243 -3.89 -6.18 -18.85
N GLU A 244 -4.35 -7.26 -18.24
CA GLU A 244 -5.77 -7.49 -17.98
C GLU A 244 -6.38 -6.33 -17.17
N ARG A 245 -5.66 -5.84 -16.14
CA ARG A 245 -6.11 -4.68 -15.34
C ARG A 245 -6.21 -3.40 -16.17
N TRP A 246 -5.21 -3.11 -16.99
CA TRP A 246 -5.19 -1.91 -17.84
C TRP A 246 -6.26 -1.98 -18.93
N HIS A 247 -6.42 -3.14 -19.56
CA HIS A 247 -7.46 -3.39 -20.56
C HIS A 247 -8.87 -3.25 -19.96
N ALA A 248 -9.11 -3.84 -18.77
CA ALA A 248 -10.39 -3.71 -18.07
C ALA A 248 -10.73 -2.25 -17.69
N ALA A 249 -9.72 -1.40 -17.53
CA ALA A 249 -9.89 0.04 -17.32
C ALA A 249 -10.05 0.85 -18.62
N GLY A 250 -10.23 0.19 -19.77
CA GLY A 250 -10.40 0.82 -21.07
C GLY A 250 -9.12 1.48 -21.61
N ARG A 251 -7.94 1.03 -21.18
CA ARG A 251 -6.64 1.52 -21.66
C ARG A 251 -6.05 0.58 -22.70
N GLU A 252 -5.32 1.14 -23.65
CA GLU A 252 -4.50 0.34 -24.56
C GLU A 252 -3.36 -0.30 -23.77
N VAL A 253 -3.11 -1.58 -24.02
CA VAL A 253 -1.98 -2.26 -23.41
C VAL A 253 -1.39 -3.30 -24.34
N THR A 254 -0.08 -3.33 -24.41
CA THR A 254 0.68 -4.25 -25.25
C THR A 254 1.76 -4.92 -24.42
N ILE A 255 1.87 -6.25 -24.52
CA ILE A 255 2.97 -7.01 -23.94
C ILE A 255 4.01 -7.31 -25.02
N ARG A 256 5.29 -7.11 -24.70
CA ARG A 256 6.45 -7.44 -25.53
C ARG A 256 7.34 -8.40 -24.74
N ILE A 257 7.66 -9.53 -25.36
CA ILE A 257 8.52 -10.59 -24.81
C ILE A 257 9.56 -10.93 -25.89
N PRO A 258 10.85 -11.07 -25.56
CA PRO A 258 11.87 -11.50 -26.53
C PRO A 258 11.58 -12.90 -27.08
N THR A 259 11.92 -13.13 -28.35
CA THR A 259 11.85 -14.45 -28.97
C THR A 259 13.05 -15.29 -28.51
N GLY A 260 12.83 -16.24 -27.59
CA GLY A 260 13.85 -17.18 -27.09
C GLY A 260 13.75 -17.39 -25.58
N THR A 261 13.64 -18.63 -25.13
CA THR A 261 13.55 -18.97 -23.69
C THR A 261 14.86 -18.60 -23.00
N GLY A 262 14.81 -17.77 -21.96
CA GLY A 262 15.99 -17.27 -21.25
C GLY A 262 16.64 -16.03 -21.87
N ALA A 263 16.11 -15.52 -22.99
CA ALA A 263 16.54 -14.23 -23.53
C ALA A 263 15.96 -13.09 -22.69
N ASP A 264 16.83 -12.18 -22.23
CA ASP A 264 16.44 -10.87 -21.74
C ASP A 264 16.81 -9.79 -22.79
N TYR A 265 16.16 -8.63 -22.74
CA TYR A 265 16.46 -7.55 -23.68
C TYR A 265 17.89 -6.98 -23.54
N ALA A 266 18.59 -7.33 -22.45
CA ALA A 266 19.92 -6.80 -22.10
C ALA A 266 21.07 -7.76 -22.44
N THR A 267 20.79 -8.95 -22.97
CA THR A 267 21.77 -9.95 -23.36
C THR A 267 21.97 -9.82 -24.87
N ARG A 268 23.09 -9.24 -25.27
CA ARG A 268 23.59 -9.45 -26.63
C ARG A 268 24.19 -10.84 -26.68
N GLU A 269 23.62 -11.74 -27.48
CA GLU A 269 24.46 -12.80 -28.05
C GLU A 269 25.56 -12.09 -28.85
N ALA A 270 26.81 -12.49 -28.64
CA ALA A 270 27.93 -11.99 -29.41
C ALA A 270 27.66 -12.29 -30.89
N ALA A 271 27.50 -11.23 -31.68
CA ALA A 271 27.54 -11.29 -33.13
C ALA A 271 28.99 -11.09 -33.59
#